data_AF-A0A7W1C7S4-F1
#
_entry.id   AF-A0A7W1C7S4-F1
#
_cell.length_a   1.000
_cell.length_b   1.000
_cell.length_c   1.000
_cell.angle_alpha   90.00
_cell.angle_beta   90.00
_cell.angle_gamma   90.00
#
_symmetry.space_group_name_H-M   'P 1'
#
loop_
_entity.id
_entity.type
_entity.pdbx_description
1 polymer ?
#
loop_
_entity_poly.entity_id
_entity_poly.type
_entity_poly.pdbx_seq_one_letter_code
_entity_poly.pdbx_strand_id
1 'polypeptide(L)'
;MSQRGIVAAGMALAFAAAVEPPAPLCAQRPVGAGAIEIVLDASGSMRELIGQKERMVVARTFLSALRRDLARGGPPPRMSLRVYGERGPSLGQDCGETSLVLRASEPAAAWDEKVAALNPLGGSPLALALDHAASDSATAYVLITDRAGSCGRNACDVWREVVARAGGNRRARL
;
A
#
# COMPACT_ATOMS: atom_id res chain seq x y z
N MET A 1 -64.41 48.28 15.74
CA MET A 1 -63.07 48.62 15.23
C MET A 1 -62.07 47.72 15.95
N SER A 2 -61.75 46.57 15.35
CA SER A 2 -60.53 46.32 14.55
C SER A 2 -59.31 46.11 15.48
N GLN A 3 -59.03 44.87 15.89
CA GLN A 3 -58.07 43.93 15.27
C GLN A 3 -56.64 44.52 15.31
N ARG A 4 -55.70 43.92 16.05
CA ARG A 4 -54.84 42.84 15.53
C ARG A 4 -54.12 42.11 16.67
N GLY A 5 -54.34 40.80 16.76
CA GLY A 5 -53.53 39.89 17.56
C GLY A 5 -52.18 39.65 16.86
N ILE A 6 -51.12 39.64 17.66
CA ILE A 6 -49.77 39.28 17.23
C ILE A 6 -49.70 37.76 17.24
N VAL A 7 -49.64 37.14 16.06
CA VAL A 7 -49.31 35.72 15.93
C VAL A 7 -47.79 35.61 15.94
N ALA A 8 -47.23 35.07 17.03
CA ALA A 8 -45.83 34.68 17.10
C ALA A 8 -45.63 33.42 16.24
N ALA A 9 -45.01 33.58 15.08
CA ALA A 9 -44.57 32.46 14.25
C ALA A 9 -43.35 31.82 14.91
N GLY A 10 -43.57 30.71 15.62
CA GLY A 10 -42.50 29.85 16.12
C GLY A 10 -41.79 29.17 14.95
N MET A 11 -40.55 29.58 14.69
CA MET A 11 -39.67 28.91 13.74
C MET A 11 -39.04 27.70 14.44
N ALA A 12 -39.70 26.55 14.33
CA ALA A 12 -39.11 25.27 14.73
C ALA A 12 -38.03 24.89 13.71
N LEU A 13 -36.75 25.10 14.05
CA LEU A 13 -35.64 24.50 13.32
C LEU A 13 -35.61 23.00 13.62
N ALA A 14 -36.13 22.20 12.69
CA ALA A 14 -35.87 20.77 12.66
C ALA A 14 -34.41 20.54 12.20
N PHE A 15 -33.51 20.31 13.15
CA PHE A 15 -32.19 19.72 12.86
C PHE A 15 -32.40 18.23 12.57
N ALA A 16 -32.73 17.90 11.32
CA ALA A 16 -32.56 16.55 10.82
C ALA A 16 -31.06 16.30 10.71
N ALA A 17 -30.49 15.59 11.68
CA ALA A 17 -29.14 15.04 11.56
C ALA A 17 -29.15 14.04 10.41
N ALA A 18 -28.72 14.48 9.22
CA ALA A 18 -28.43 13.59 8.12
C ALA A 18 -27.19 12.75 8.52
N VAL A 19 -27.44 11.58 9.10
CA VAL A 19 -26.42 10.54 9.17
C VAL A 19 -26.25 10.03 7.75
N GLU A 20 -25.29 10.59 7.03
CA GLU A 20 -24.92 10.08 5.72
C GLU A 20 -24.43 8.63 5.91
N PRO A 21 -25.01 7.65 5.19
CA PRO A 21 -24.46 6.30 5.22
C PRO A 21 -23.01 6.35 4.74
N PRO A 22 -22.12 5.49 5.28
CA PRO A 22 -20.74 5.43 4.79
C PRO A 22 -20.80 5.25 3.29
N ALA A 23 -20.14 6.16 2.56
CA ALA A 23 -20.07 6.07 1.11
C ALA A 23 -19.63 4.64 0.76
N PRO A 24 -20.37 3.92 -0.12
CA PRO A 24 -19.84 2.68 -0.64
C PRO A 24 -18.45 3.01 -1.18
N LEU A 25 -17.47 2.13 -0.94
CA LEU A 25 -16.20 2.14 -1.66
C LEU A 25 -16.56 2.08 -3.15
N CYS A 26 -16.76 3.25 -3.76
CA CYS A 26 -17.06 3.37 -5.17
C CYS A 26 -15.92 2.63 -5.85
N ALA A 27 -16.25 1.51 -6.48
CA ALA A 27 -15.35 0.68 -7.23
C ALA A 27 -14.44 1.61 -8.03
N GLN A 28 -13.19 1.71 -7.62
CA GLN A 28 -12.21 2.46 -8.37
C GLN A 28 -12.24 1.84 -9.75
N ARG A 29 -12.52 2.67 -10.76
CA ARG A 29 -12.58 2.25 -12.17
C ARG A 29 -11.39 1.33 -12.41
N PRO A 30 -11.59 0.10 -12.93
CA PRO A 30 -10.50 -0.87 -13.04
C PRO A 30 -9.34 -0.16 -13.71
N VAL A 31 -8.19 -0.13 -13.04
CA VAL A 31 -6.99 0.51 -13.54
C VAL A 31 -6.67 -0.18 -14.86
N GLY A 32 -7.06 0.43 -15.98
CA GLY A 32 -7.04 -0.24 -17.28
C GLY A 32 -5.65 -0.80 -17.55
N ALA A 33 -5.55 -2.08 -17.91
CA ALA A 33 -4.29 -2.82 -18.19
C ALA A 33 -3.10 -2.50 -17.25
N GLY A 34 -3.38 -2.04 -16.02
CA GLY A 34 -2.38 -1.49 -15.13
C GLY A 34 -1.56 -2.58 -14.46
N ALA A 35 -0.28 -2.30 -14.23
CA ALA A 35 0.55 -3.14 -13.37
C ALA A 35 0.48 -2.63 -11.92
N ILE A 36 0.34 -3.54 -10.97
CA ILE A 36 0.48 -3.26 -9.54
C ILE A 36 1.89 -3.66 -9.14
N GLU A 37 2.64 -2.77 -8.49
CA GLU A 37 3.89 -3.13 -7.86
C GLU A 37 3.74 -3.20 -6.34
N ILE A 38 4.08 -4.35 -5.79
CA ILE A 38 4.10 -4.58 -4.35
C ILE A 38 5.52 -4.32 -3.87
N VAL A 39 5.68 -3.41 -2.90
CA VAL A 39 6.94 -3.12 -2.23
C VAL A 39 6.88 -3.73 -0.83
N LEU A 40 7.70 -4.74 -0.58
CA LEU A 40 7.67 -5.54 0.64
C LEU A 40 8.94 -5.33 1.48
N ASP A 41 8.73 -5.09 2.76
CA ASP A 41 9.73 -5.18 3.80
C ASP A 41 10.12 -6.64 4.08
N ALA A 42 11.39 -6.97 3.87
CA ALA A 42 12.02 -8.20 4.30
C ALA A 42 13.21 -7.92 5.21
N SER A 43 13.18 -6.82 5.98
CA SER A 43 14.21 -6.57 6.98
C SER A 43 14.09 -7.53 8.18
N GLY A 44 15.15 -7.60 8.99
CA GLY A 44 15.20 -8.51 10.14
C GLY A 44 14.05 -8.34 11.15
N SER A 45 13.46 -7.15 11.28
CA SER A 45 12.30 -6.91 12.17
C SER A 45 11.05 -7.69 11.75
N MET A 46 10.97 -8.12 10.50
CA MET A 46 9.89 -8.98 10.00
C MET A 46 9.93 -10.41 10.57
N ARG A 47 10.99 -10.78 11.32
CA ARG A 47 11.06 -12.01 12.13
C ARG A 47 10.34 -11.89 13.47
N GLU A 48 10.08 -10.66 13.93
CA GLU A 48 9.36 -10.46 15.18
C GLU A 48 7.93 -11.01 15.08
N LEU A 49 7.37 -11.38 16.22
CA LEU A 49 6.03 -11.95 16.29
C LEU A 49 4.95 -10.85 16.29
N ILE A 50 3.86 -11.15 15.60
CA ILE A 50 2.55 -10.52 15.79
C ILE A 50 1.57 -11.61 16.24
N GLY A 51 1.20 -11.58 17.52
CA GLY A 51 0.55 -12.71 18.18
C GLY A 51 1.49 -13.92 18.25
N GLN A 52 1.13 -15.00 17.55
CA GLN A 52 1.88 -16.27 17.55
C GLN A 52 2.61 -16.57 16.22
N LYS A 53 2.68 -15.58 15.32
CA LYS A 53 3.28 -15.75 13.98
C LYS A 53 4.30 -14.65 13.72
N GLU A 54 5.37 -14.97 13.00
CA GLU A 54 6.28 -13.95 12.48
C GLU A 54 5.54 -12.98 11.55
N ARG A 55 5.90 -11.70 11.57
CA ARG A 55 5.32 -10.67 10.68
C ARG A 55 5.47 -11.06 9.21
N MET A 56 6.61 -11.65 8.81
CA MET A 56 6.82 -12.16 7.46
C MET A 56 5.85 -13.29 7.08
N VAL A 57 5.51 -14.19 8.01
CA VAL A 57 4.51 -15.24 7.76
C VAL A 57 3.14 -14.62 7.48
N VAL A 58 2.78 -13.57 8.23
CA VAL A 58 1.53 -12.82 8.00
C VAL A 58 1.57 -12.10 6.66
N ALA A 59 2.68 -11.46 6.31
CA ALA A 59 2.85 -10.78 5.01
C ALA A 59 2.71 -11.75 3.83
N ARG A 60 3.38 -12.91 3.86
CA ARG A 60 3.22 -13.95 2.82
C ARG A 60 1.77 -14.42 2.69
N THR A 61 1.10 -14.65 3.83
CA THR A 61 -0.32 -15.05 3.85
C THR A 61 -1.21 -13.99 3.20
N PHE A 62 -0.98 -12.71 3.52
CA PHE A 62 -1.68 -11.58 2.91
C PHE A 62 -1.43 -11.50 1.41
N LEU A 63 -0.19 -11.64 0.93
CA LEU A 63 0.15 -11.60 -0.49
C LEU A 63 -0.56 -12.69 -1.30
N SER A 64 -0.55 -13.92 -0.79
CA SER A 64 -1.27 -15.02 -1.43
C SER A 64 -2.79 -14.79 -1.42
N ALA A 65 -3.35 -14.23 -0.34
CA ALA A 65 -4.77 -13.88 -0.29
C ALA A 65 -5.12 -12.76 -1.27
N LEU A 66 -4.36 -11.66 -1.27
CA LEU A 66 -4.53 -10.53 -2.18
C LEU A 66 -4.54 -10.97 -3.64
N ARG A 67 -3.57 -11.80 -4.05
CA ARG A 67 -3.51 -12.35 -5.41
C ARG A 67 -4.75 -13.16 -5.76
N ARG A 68 -5.18 -14.07 -4.87
CA ARG A 68 -6.40 -14.87 -5.08
C ARG A 68 -7.63 -13.99 -5.19
N ASP A 69 -7.73 -12.98 -4.34
CA ASP A 69 -8.86 -12.06 -4.28
C ASP A 69 -8.96 -11.22 -5.55
N LEU A 70 -7.84 -10.70 -6.05
CA LEU A 70 -7.77 -9.96 -7.32
C LEU A 70 -8.10 -10.82 -8.55
N ALA A 71 -7.93 -12.14 -8.46
CA ALA A 71 -8.33 -13.07 -9.52
C ALA A 71 -9.84 -13.39 -9.53
N ARG A 72 -10.61 -13.02 -8.48
CA ARG A 72 -12.04 -13.40 -8.38
C ARG A 72 -13.00 -12.63 -9.29
N GLY A 73 -12.51 -11.74 -10.16
CA GLY A 73 -13.33 -10.92 -11.05
C GLY A 73 -12.93 -10.96 -12.53
N GLY A 74 -12.02 -11.85 -12.92
CA GLY A 74 -11.45 -11.90 -14.27
C GLY A 74 -9.98 -12.29 -14.27
N PRO A 75 -9.25 -12.09 -15.39
CA PRO A 75 -7.81 -12.32 -15.42
C PRO A 75 -7.14 -11.44 -14.36
N PRO A 76 -6.25 -12.01 -13.51
CA PRO A 76 -5.61 -11.25 -12.44
C PRO A 76 -4.80 -10.09 -13.02
N PRO A 77 -4.69 -8.96 -12.29
CA PRO A 77 -3.85 -7.86 -12.71
C PRO A 77 -2.39 -8.32 -12.80
N ARG A 78 -1.63 -7.65 -13.68
CA ARG A 78 -0.18 -7.88 -13.77
C ARG A 78 0.47 -7.35 -12.51
N MET A 79 1.22 -8.19 -11.79
CA MET A 79 1.79 -7.83 -10.49
C MET A 79 3.31 -7.99 -10.50
N SER A 80 4.01 -6.95 -10.08
CA SER A 80 5.43 -6.96 -9.75
C SER A 80 5.62 -7.09 -8.25
N LEU A 81 6.71 -7.74 -7.82
CA LEU A 81 7.12 -7.81 -6.42
C LEU A 81 8.52 -7.26 -6.27
N ARG A 82 8.63 -6.14 -5.55
CA ARG A 82 9.86 -5.53 -5.09
C ARG A 82 10.05 -5.83 -3.61
N VAL A 83 11.27 -6.20 -3.24
CA VAL A 83 11.65 -6.55 -1.87
C VAL A 83 12.82 -5.68 -1.47
N TYR A 84 12.86 -5.25 -0.21
CA TYR A 84 14.03 -4.63 0.40
C TYR A 84 14.37 -5.31 1.72
N GLY A 85 15.64 -5.29 2.10
CA GLY A 85 16.09 -5.94 3.33
C GLY A 85 16.24 -7.46 3.27
N GLU A 86 16.01 -8.10 2.12
CA GLU A 86 16.15 -9.56 1.98
C GLU A 86 17.61 -10.04 2.09
N ARG A 87 18.59 -9.16 1.85
CA ARG A 87 20.01 -9.47 1.90
C ARG A 87 20.75 -8.64 2.95
N GLY A 88 21.88 -9.18 3.40
CA GLY A 88 22.79 -8.56 4.35
C GLY A 88 23.25 -9.57 5.40
N PRO A 89 24.46 -9.42 5.97
CA PRO A 89 24.82 -10.20 7.14
C PRO A 89 23.82 -9.88 8.25
N SER A 90 23.42 -10.90 9.03
CA SER A 90 22.48 -10.79 10.16
C SER A 90 22.88 -9.75 11.23
N LEU A 91 24.07 -9.15 11.08
CA LEU A 91 24.76 -8.24 12.00
C LEU A 91 25.14 -6.88 11.36
N GLY A 92 24.78 -6.61 10.10
CA GLY A 92 25.14 -5.36 9.41
C GLY A 92 23.95 -4.73 8.67
N GLN A 93 23.86 -3.40 8.70
CA GLN A 93 22.85 -2.65 7.95
C GLN A 93 23.26 -2.56 6.46
N ASP A 94 22.75 -3.46 5.62
CA ASP A 94 22.77 -3.24 4.18
C ASP A 94 21.67 -2.25 3.80
N CYS A 95 22.10 -1.05 3.40
CA CYS A 95 21.22 0.05 2.99
C CYS A 95 21.27 0.31 1.48
N GLY A 96 22.02 -0.50 0.72
CA GLY A 96 22.27 -0.30 -0.71
C GLY A 96 21.41 -1.14 -1.63
N GLU A 97 20.52 -1.98 -1.09
CA GLU A 97 19.90 -3.04 -1.88
C GLU A 97 18.37 -3.09 -1.76
N THR A 98 17.74 -3.20 -2.93
CA THR A 98 16.34 -3.55 -3.13
C THR A 98 16.24 -4.28 -4.47
N SER A 99 15.37 -5.27 -4.56
CA SER A 99 15.27 -6.15 -5.72
C SER A 99 13.85 -6.30 -6.22
N LEU A 100 13.69 -6.20 -7.54
CA LEU A 100 12.47 -6.59 -8.24
C LEU A 100 12.53 -8.11 -8.46
N VAL A 101 12.03 -8.88 -7.50
CA VAL A 101 12.13 -10.36 -7.47
C VAL A 101 11.12 -11.04 -8.37
N LEU A 102 10.05 -10.33 -8.74
CA LEU A 102 9.08 -10.76 -9.73
C LEU A 102 8.68 -9.59 -10.62
N ARG A 103 8.68 -9.78 -11.93
CA ARG A 103 8.19 -8.77 -12.89
C ARG A 103 6.74 -9.03 -13.27
N ALA A 104 6.00 -7.97 -13.57
CA ALA A 104 4.62 -8.05 -14.03
C ALA A 104 4.38 -8.89 -15.31
N SER A 105 5.45 -9.16 -16.08
CA SER A 105 5.42 -10.04 -17.27
C SER A 105 5.58 -11.53 -16.95
N GLU A 106 5.96 -11.88 -15.71
CA GLU A 106 6.21 -13.26 -15.32
C GLU A 106 4.91 -14.03 -15.06
N PRO A 107 4.93 -15.36 -15.24
CA PRO A 107 3.74 -16.17 -15.11
C PRO A 107 3.23 -16.21 -13.68
N ALA A 108 1.92 -16.41 -13.56
CA ALA A 108 1.18 -16.57 -12.31
C ALA A 108 1.85 -17.51 -11.29
N ALA A 109 2.37 -18.65 -11.75
CA ALA A 109 2.97 -19.66 -10.89
C ALA A 109 4.28 -19.19 -10.22
N ALA A 110 5.02 -18.29 -10.87
CA ALA A 110 6.26 -17.75 -10.29
C ALA A 110 5.98 -16.88 -9.05
N TRP A 111 4.78 -16.31 -8.93
CA TRP A 111 4.39 -15.50 -7.77
C TRP A 111 4.48 -16.30 -6.47
N ASP A 112 3.84 -17.46 -6.41
CA ASP A 112 3.73 -18.23 -5.17
C ASP A 112 5.10 -18.78 -4.72
N GLU A 113 5.95 -19.17 -5.67
CA GLU A 113 7.32 -19.57 -5.41
C GLU A 113 8.14 -18.40 -4.82
N LYS A 114 8.09 -17.22 -5.46
CA LYS A 114 8.82 -16.04 -4.98
C LYS A 114 8.35 -15.61 -3.60
N VAL A 115 7.03 -15.59 -3.37
CA VAL A 115 6.48 -15.23 -2.05
C VAL A 115 6.92 -16.25 -0.98
N ALA A 116 6.93 -17.54 -1.29
CA ALA A 116 7.36 -18.57 -0.33
C ALA A 116 8.85 -18.46 0.02
N ALA A 117 9.70 -18.04 -0.92
CA ALA A 117 11.15 -17.96 -0.75
C ALA A 117 11.65 -16.72 0.04
N LEU A 118 10.77 -15.76 0.35
CA LEU A 118 11.14 -14.52 1.03
C LEU A 118 11.72 -14.75 2.42
N ASN A 119 12.92 -14.23 2.67
CA ASN A 119 13.64 -14.37 3.93
C ASN A 119 13.97 -13.00 4.56
N PRO A 120 13.57 -12.76 5.83
CA PRO A 120 13.81 -11.50 6.49
C PRO A 120 15.20 -11.40 7.16
N LEU A 121 16.22 -10.83 6.48
CA LEU A 121 17.63 -10.96 6.91
C LEU A 121 18.37 -9.65 7.18
N GLY A 122 18.00 -8.54 6.55
CA GLY A 122 18.83 -7.34 6.43
C GLY A 122 18.24 -6.05 6.99
N GLY A 123 18.79 -4.92 6.54
CA GLY A 123 18.36 -3.56 6.92
C GLY A 123 17.06 -3.12 6.23
N SER A 124 16.55 -1.94 6.57
CA SER A 124 15.28 -1.42 6.01
C SER A 124 15.50 -0.18 5.12
N PRO A 125 16.08 -0.32 3.89
CA PRO A 125 16.28 0.80 2.96
C PRO A 125 14.98 1.21 2.23
N LEU A 126 13.92 1.50 2.99
CA LEU A 126 12.60 1.84 2.45
C LEU A 126 12.63 3.01 1.46
N ALA A 127 13.39 4.07 1.77
CA ALA A 127 13.52 5.22 0.89
C ALA A 127 14.10 4.84 -0.50
N LEU A 128 15.08 3.93 -0.53
CA LEU A 128 15.65 3.42 -1.78
C LEU A 128 14.64 2.56 -2.55
N ALA A 129 13.92 1.70 -1.84
CA ALA A 129 12.88 0.85 -2.43
C ALA A 129 11.78 1.67 -3.11
N LEU A 130 11.32 2.74 -2.47
CA LEU A 130 10.31 3.65 -3.03
C LEU A 130 10.84 4.42 -4.26
N ASP A 131 12.10 4.85 -4.24
CA ASP A 131 12.71 5.54 -5.38
C ASP A 131 12.84 4.63 -6.62
N HIS A 132 13.22 3.37 -6.40
CA HIS A 132 13.29 2.38 -7.48
C HIS A 132 11.89 2.01 -7.99
N ALA A 133 10.92 1.77 -7.09
CA ALA A 133 9.54 1.48 -7.49
C ALA A 133 8.92 2.61 -8.32
N ALA A 134 9.20 3.85 -7.95
CA ALA A 134 8.76 5.01 -8.73
C ALA A 134 9.35 5.11 -10.14
N SER A 135 10.49 4.46 -10.36
CA SER A 135 11.13 4.38 -11.69
C SER A 135 10.57 3.23 -12.53
N ASP A 136 9.86 2.29 -11.90
CA ASP A 136 9.16 1.23 -12.60
C ASP A 136 7.82 1.73 -13.15
N SER A 137 7.43 1.24 -14.32
CA SER A 137 6.18 1.63 -15.00
C SER A 137 4.93 0.96 -14.41
N ALA A 138 4.72 1.11 -13.10
CA ALA A 138 3.53 0.63 -12.41
C ALA A 138 2.44 1.71 -12.34
N THR A 139 1.18 1.27 -12.25
CA THR A 139 0.00 2.14 -12.17
C THR A 139 -0.52 2.31 -10.75
N ALA A 140 -0.16 1.38 -9.86
CA ALA A 140 -0.49 1.39 -8.45
C ALA A 140 0.64 0.72 -7.67
N TYR A 141 0.87 1.21 -6.45
CA TYR A 141 1.88 0.71 -5.53
C TYR A 141 1.22 0.26 -4.23
N VAL A 142 1.63 -0.89 -3.71
CA VAL A 142 1.20 -1.39 -2.40
C VAL A 142 2.43 -1.57 -1.54
N LEU A 143 2.52 -0.79 -0.45
CA LEU A 143 3.60 -0.90 0.53
C LEU A 143 3.17 -1.83 1.67
N ILE A 144 3.99 -2.83 1.97
CA ILE A 144 3.84 -3.71 3.13
C ILE A 144 5.11 -3.57 3.96
N THR A 145 4.98 -3.02 5.17
CA THR A 145 6.10 -2.76 6.09
C THR A 145 5.64 -2.80 7.54
N ASP A 146 6.56 -3.12 8.46
CA ASP A 146 6.29 -3.13 9.90
C ASP A 146 6.75 -1.84 10.61
N ARG A 147 7.66 -1.05 10.02
CA ARG A 147 8.19 0.17 10.63
C ARG A 147 8.81 1.15 9.62
N ALA A 148 9.24 2.31 10.11
CA ALA A 148 10.00 3.27 9.30
C ALA A 148 11.39 2.72 8.90
N GLY A 149 11.90 3.18 7.75
CA GLY A 149 13.21 2.79 7.25
C GLY A 149 14.35 3.18 8.19
N SER A 150 15.38 2.34 8.29
CA SER A 150 16.51 2.51 9.22
C SER A 150 17.79 3.06 8.58
N CYS A 151 17.73 3.45 7.30
CA CYS A 151 18.89 3.79 6.47
C CYS A 151 19.11 5.31 6.28
N GLY A 152 18.65 6.13 7.23
CA GLY A 152 18.94 7.57 7.31
C GLY A 152 18.17 8.47 6.32
N ARG A 153 17.76 7.97 5.15
CA ARG A 153 16.89 8.72 4.23
C ARG A 153 15.42 8.62 4.67
N ASN A 154 14.74 9.76 4.70
CA ASN A 154 13.32 9.84 5.00
C ASN A 154 12.48 9.35 3.81
N ALA A 155 11.72 8.27 4.02
CA ALA A 155 10.89 7.67 2.98
C ALA A 155 9.73 8.57 2.52
N CYS A 156 9.16 9.38 3.42
CA CYS A 156 8.09 10.33 3.07
C CYS A 156 8.60 11.45 2.18
N ASP A 157 9.84 11.91 2.39
CA ASP A 157 10.46 12.95 1.56
C ASP A 157 10.66 12.43 0.14
N VAL A 158 11.24 11.22 0.02
CA VAL A 158 11.40 10.54 -1.29
C VAL A 158 10.06 10.34 -1.97
N TRP A 159 9.03 9.88 -1.26
CA TRP A 159 7.72 9.68 -1.87
C TRP A 159 7.09 10.99 -2.32
N ARG A 160 7.26 12.09 -1.59
CA ARG A 160 6.80 13.41 -2.03
C ARG A 160 7.52 13.87 -3.29
N GLU A 161 8.82 13.65 -3.38
CA GLU A 161 9.59 13.92 -4.59
C GLU A 161 9.06 13.09 -5.76
N VAL A 162 8.91 11.78 -5.60
CA VAL A 162 8.27 10.85 -6.57
C VAL A 162 6.96 11.39 -7.10
N VAL A 163 6.03 11.74 -6.22
CA VAL A 163 4.70 12.20 -6.60
C VAL A 163 4.78 13.55 -7.33
N ALA A 164 5.71 14.43 -6.94
CA ALA A 164 5.92 15.71 -7.59
C ALA A 164 6.46 15.56 -9.03
N ARG A 165 7.47 14.71 -9.26
CA ARG A 165 8.03 14.45 -10.61
C ARG A 165 7.07 13.67 -11.52
N ALA A 166 6.18 12.85 -10.97
CA ALA A 166 5.15 12.14 -11.74
C ALA A 166 4.00 13.04 -12.24
N GLY A 167 4.11 14.38 -12.12
CA GLY A 167 3.14 15.32 -12.67
C GLY A 167 1.85 15.46 -11.85
N GLY A 168 1.86 15.07 -10.57
CA GLY A 168 0.76 15.35 -9.65
C GLY A 168 -0.53 14.57 -9.97
N ASN A 169 -0.45 13.25 -10.08
CA ASN A 169 -1.65 12.43 -9.92
C ASN A 169 -2.07 12.46 -8.44
N ARG A 170 -2.95 13.42 -8.10
CA ARG A 170 -3.43 13.77 -6.75
C ARG A 170 -4.12 12.66 -5.95
N ARG A 171 -4.05 11.40 -6.41
CA ARG A 171 -4.66 10.22 -5.77
C ARG A 171 -3.67 9.26 -5.12
N ALA A 172 -2.35 9.46 -5.29
CA ALA A 172 -1.32 8.71 -4.58
C ALA A 172 -0.90 9.43 -3.28
N ARG A 173 -1.85 9.59 -2.33
CA ARG A 173 -1.50 9.91 -0.95
C ARG A 173 -1.51 8.60 -0.17
N LEU A 174 -0.34 8.20 0.33
CA LEU A 174 -0.22 7.23 1.42
C LEU A 174 -0.57 7.95 2.73
#